data_AF-A0A0F5FU74-F1
#
_entry.id   AF-A0A0F5FU74-F1
#
_cell.length_a   1.000
_cell.length_b   1.000
_cell.length_c   1.000
_cell.angle_alpha   90.00
_cell.angle_beta   90.00
_cell.angle_gamma   90.00
#
_symmetry.space_group_name_H-M   'P 1'
#
loop_
_entity.id
_entity.type
_entity.pdbx_description
1 polymer ?
#
loop_
_entity_poly.entity_id
_entity_poly.type
_entity_poly.pdbx_seq_one_letter_code
_entity_poly.pdbx_strand_id
1 'polypeptide(L)' 'MTGIASPSLDTIKTAANWLADNWEEVRLLSQTALLRERYGLGFNDAVKAMAEAKRIREGRE' A
#
# COMPACT_ATOMS: atom_id res chain seq x y z
N MET A 1 -19.75 10.25 -16.97
CA MET A 1 -18.54 9.41 -17.12
C MET A 1 -17.74 9.51 -15.83
N THR A 2 -17.91 8.58 -14.90
CA THR A 2 -17.07 8.52 -13.69
C THR A 2 -15.71 7.93 -14.09
N GLY A 3 -14.78 8.80 -14.47
CA GLY A 3 -13.39 8.42 -14.69
C GLY A 3 -12.80 8.00 -13.36
N ILE A 4 -12.65 6.70 -13.14
CA ILE A 4 -11.90 6.18 -12.00
C ILE A 4 -10.45 6.61 -12.27
N ALA A 5 -10.01 7.67 -11.60
CA ALA A 5 -8.64 8.11 -11.69
C ALA A 5 -7.74 6.95 -11.26
N SER A 6 -6.91 6.44 -12.17
CA SER A 6 -5.85 5.52 -11.80
C SER A 6 -5.05 6.17 -10.67
N PRO A 7 -4.82 5.46 -9.55
CA PRO A 7 -4.03 6.03 -8.47
C PRO A 7 -2.67 6.45 -9.02
N SER A 8 -2.23 7.66 -8.70
CA SER A 8 -0.92 8.14 -9.13
C SER A 8 0.17 7.25 -8.55
N LEU A 9 1.33 7.20 -9.21
CA LEU A 9 2.52 6.51 -8.70
C LEU A 9 2.86 6.97 -7.26
N ASP A 10 2.56 8.23 -6.94
CA ASP A 10 2.72 8.81 -5.60
C ASP A 10 1.78 8.19 -4.56
N THR A 11 0.57 7.80 -4.96
CA THR A 11 -0.39 7.13 -4.07
C THR A 11 0.12 5.75 -3.67
N ILE A 12 0.69 4.99 -4.62
CA ILE A 12 1.27 3.66 -4.35
C ILE A 12 2.47 3.78 -3.40
N LYS A 13 3.37 4.74 -3.64
CA LYS A 13 4.51 5.00 -2.75
C LYS A 13 4.08 5.44 -1.36
N THR A 14 3.08 6.31 -1.27
CA THR A 14 2.52 6.78 0.01
C THR A 14 1.95 5.61 0.80
N ALA A 15 1.17 4.74 0.14
CA ALA A 15 0.59 3.55 0.75
C ALA A 15 1.67 2.56 1.21
N ALA A 16 2.74 2.38 0.43
CA ALA A 16 3.88 1.54 0.78
C ALA A 16 4.64 2.06 2.02
N ASN A 17 4.97 3.36 2.05
CA ASN A 17 5.64 3.98 3.19
C ASN A 17 4.81 3.85 4.46
N TRP A 18 3.50 4.16 4.37
CA TRP A 18 2.61 4.00 5.50
C TRP A 18 2.57 2.55 6.01
N LEU A 19 2.45 1.57 5.10
CA LEU A 19 2.43 0.17 5.50
C LEU A 19 3.74 -0.28 6.16
N ALA A 20 4.89 0.19 5.65
CA ALA A 20 6.19 -0.11 6.24
C ALA A 20 6.33 0.47 7.66
N ASP A 21 5.84 1.69 7.87
CA ASP A 21 5.90 2.37 9.17
C ASP A 21 4.93 1.78 10.21
N ASN A 22 3.80 1.20 9.76
CA ASN A 22 2.75 0.65 10.63
C ASN A 22 2.74 -0.89 10.66
N TRP A 23 3.84 -1.51 10.21
CA TRP A 23 3.86 -2.92 9.89
C TRP A 23 3.42 -3.83 11.04
N GLU A 24 3.93 -3.60 12.25
CA GLU A 24 3.62 -4.44 13.40
C GLU A 24 2.15 -4.34 13.84
N GLU A 25 1.53 -3.17 13.66
CA GLU A 25 0.12 -2.94 13.99
C GLU A 25 -0.82 -3.67 13.01
N VAL A 26 -0.43 -3.73 11.74
CA VAL A 26 -1.31 -4.21 10.66
C VAL A 26 -0.93 -5.61 10.15
N ARG A 27 0.11 -6.25 10.68
CA ARG A 27 0.59 -7.57 10.20
C ARG A 27 -0.44 -8.69 10.28
N LEU A 28 -1.41 -8.58 11.19
CA LEU A 28 -2.49 -9.57 11.36
C LEU A 28 -3.73 -9.27 10.52
N LEU A 29 -3.75 -8.11 9.85
CA LEU A 29 -4.88 -7.66 9.04
C LEU A 29 -4.63 -7.98 7.56
N SER A 30 -5.71 -7.96 6.77
CA SER A 30 -5.58 -8.02 5.31
C SER A 30 -4.99 -6.70 4.79
N GLN A 31 -3.67 -6.70 4.57
CA GLN A 31 -2.93 -5.53 4.09
C GLN A 31 -3.46 -5.04 2.74
N THR A 32 -3.85 -5.95 1.84
CA THR A 32 -4.48 -5.58 0.57
C THR A 32 -5.82 -4.89 0.77
N ALA A 33 -6.68 -5.38 1.67
CA ALA A 33 -7.96 -4.72 1.97
C ALA A 33 -7.73 -3.32 2.56
N LEU A 34 -6.83 -3.20 3.55
CA LEU A 34 -6.49 -1.93 4.19
C LEU A 34 -6.02 -0.87 3.20
N LEU A 35 -5.12 -1.24 2.28
CA LEU A 35 -4.57 -0.29 1.30
C LEU A 35 -5.63 0.14 0.27
N ARG A 36 -6.54 -0.77 -0.10
CA ARG A 36 -7.65 -0.46 -1.00
C ARG A 36 -8.66 0.47 -0.34
N GLU A 37 -9.00 0.23 0.91
CA GLU A 37 -9.94 1.07 1.67
C GLU A 37 -9.35 2.44 1.99
N ARG A 38 -8.11 2.51 2.45
CA ARG A 38 -7.47 3.75 2.90
C ARG A 38 -7.02 4.65 1.75
N TYR A 39 -6.53 4.07 0.65
CA TYR A 39 -5.90 4.82 -0.45
C TYR A 39 -6.64 4.68 -1.79
N GLY A 40 -7.79 3.99 -1.82
CA GLY A 40 -8.56 3.79 -3.04
C GLY A 40 -7.83 2.96 -4.10
N LEU A 41 -6.82 2.17 -3.71
CA LEU A 41 -6.01 1.41 -4.65
C LEU A 41 -6.83 0.29 -5.31
N GLY A 42 -6.53 0.01 -6.58
CA GLY A 42 -6.90 -1.27 -7.20
C GLY A 42 -6.11 -2.41 -6.54
N PHE A 43 -6.63 -3.64 -6.64
CA PHE A 43 -5.97 -4.81 -6.02
C PHE A 43 -4.49 -4.94 -6.44
N ASN A 44 -4.21 -4.81 -7.74
CA ASN A 44 -2.84 -4.90 -8.25
C ASN A 44 -1.92 -3.80 -7.70
N ASP A 45 -2.44 -2.59 -7.51
CA ASP A 45 -1.66 -1.48 -6.98
C ASP A 45 -1.44 -1.60 -5.47
N ALA A 46 -2.41 -2.15 -4.74
CA ALA A 46 -2.24 -2.54 -3.34
C ALA A 46 -1.15 -3.62 -3.18
N VAL A 47 -1.11 -4.61 -4.08
CA VAL A 47 -0.04 -5.63 -4.09
C VAL A 47 1.33 -5.00 -4.38
N LYS A 48 1.42 -4.04 -5.31
CA LYS A 48 2.67 -3.29 -5.56
C LYS A 48 3.10 -2.51 -4.31
N ALA A 49 2.17 -1.82 -3.65
CA ALA A 49 2.45 -1.08 -2.42
C ALA A 49 2.93 -2.02 -1.29
N MET A 50 2.35 -3.22 -1.16
CA MET A 50 2.83 -4.23 -0.21
C MET A 50 4.24 -4.73 -0.51
N ALA A 51 4.52 -5.04 -1.78
CA ALA A 51 5.85 -5.48 -2.20
C ALA A 51 6.91 -4.41 -1.88
N GLU A 52 6.58 -3.15 -2.13
CA GLU A 52 7.48 -2.04 -1.83
C GLU A 52 7.64 -1.79 -0.32
N ALA A 53 6.56 -1.86 0.46
CA ALA A 53 6.62 -1.76 1.91
C ALA A 53 7.55 -2.82 2.52
N LYS A 54 7.50 -4.05 2.00
CA LYS A 54 8.40 -5.13 2.42
C LYS A 54 9.86 -4.80 2.12
N ARG A 55 10.18 -4.29 0.92
CA ARG A 55 11.55 -3.85 0.59
C ARG A 55 12.05 -2.75 1.50
N ILE A 56 11.20 -1.76 1.79
CA ILE A 56 11.55 -0.65 2.69
C ILE A 56 11.92 -1.18 4.08
N ARG A 57 11.19 -2.17 4.60
CA ARG A 57 11.49 -2.79 5.89
C ARG A 57 12.80 -3.58 5.88
N GLU A 58 12.98 -4.44 4.89
CA GLU A 58 14.20 -5.25 4.76
C GLU A 58 15.45 -4.38 4.60
N GLY A 59 15.34 -3.18 4.02
CA GLY A 59 16.45 -2.22 3.94
C GLY A 59 16.71 -1.41 5.22
N ARG A 60 15.86 -1.53 6.25
CA ARG A 60 16.03 -0.85 7.56
C ARG A 60 16.63 -1.78 8.63
N GLU A 61 16.69 -3.07 8.37
CA GLU A 61 17.30 -4.12 9.23
C GLU A 61 18.75 -4.37 8.83
#